data_AF-A0A6I2GC23-F1
#
_entry.id   AF-A0A6I2GC23-F1
#
_cell.length_a   1.000
_cell.length_b   1.000
_cell.length_c   1.000
_cell.angle_alpha   90.00
_cell.angle_beta   90.00
_cell.angle_gamma   90.00
#
_symmetry.space_group_name_H-M   'P 1'
#
loop_
_entity.id
_entity.type
_entity.pdbx_description
1 polymer ?
#
loop_
_entity_poly.entity_id
_entity_poly.type
_entity_poly.pdbx_seq_one_letter_code
_entity_poly.pdbx_strand_id
1 'polypeptide(L)' 'MDLGRNRIVAALSAGIVVCESGIRSGTANTVRWGNTLRRPVMAVPGPVDSAESRGCHEFIRTGQAQLITTARDVQDVLAR' A
#
# COMPACT_ATOMS: atom_id res chain seq x y z
N MET A 1 -8.36 17.03 -7.02
CA MET A 1 -8.34 15.90 -6.06
C MET A 1 -7.24 16.21 -5.06
N ASP A 2 -7.59 16.70 -3.87
CA ASP A 2 -6.64 17.29 -2.92
C ASP A 2 -5.56 16.30 -2.48
N LEU A 3 -4.37 16.48 -3.06
CA LEU A 3 -3.19 15.65 -2.84
C LEU A 3 -2.71 15.68 -1.37
N GLY A 4 -3.15 16.70 -0.60
CA GLY A 4 -2.81 16.90 0.81
C GLY A 4 -3.54 15.98 1.79
N ARG A 5 -4.74 15.48 1.47
CA ARG A 5 -5.51 14.60 2.39
C ARG A 5 -4.79 13.29 2.64
N ASN A 6 -4.33 12.62 1.58
CA ASN A 6 -3.71 11.30 1.69
C ASN A 6 -2.39 11.35 2.46
N ARG A 7 -1.71 12.50 2.45
CA ARG A 7 -0.53 12.73 3.29
C ARG A 7 -0.88 12.66 4.77
N ILE A 8 -1.99 13.27 5.20
CA ILE A 8 -2.43 13.25 6.61
C ILE A 8 -2.75 11.81 7.02
N VAL A 9 -3.49 11.07 6.19
CA VAL A 9 -3.80 9.66 6.44
C VAL A 9 -2.51 8.84 6.60
N ALA A 10 -1.56 8.98 5.68
CA ALA A 10 -0.28 8.29 5.75
C ALA A 10 0.51 8.67 7.01
N ALA A 11 0.55 9.96 7.36
CA ALA A 11 1.29 10.46 8.51
C ALA A 11 0.75 9.96 9.86
N LEU A 12 -0.56 9.80 9.98
CA LEU A 12 -1.22 9.34 11.22
C LEU A 12 -1.27 7.81 11.34
N SER A 13 -0.94 7.08 10.28
CA SER A 13 -1.02 5.61 10.27
C SER A 13 0.23 4.97 10.87
N ALA A 14 0.06 3.85 11.58
CA ALA A 14 1.20 3.00 11.98
C ALA A 14 1.83 2.29 10.76
N GLY A 15 1.00 1.94 9.78
CA GLY A 15 1.38 1.39 8.48
C GLY A 15 0.19 1.42 7.53
N ILE A 16 0.41 1.15 6.26
CA ILE A 16 -0.60 1.22 5.21
C ILE A 16 -0.74 -0.15 4.58
N VAL A 17 -1.97 -0.66 4.49
CA VAL A 17 -2.30 -1.89 3.77
C VAL A 17 -3.13 -1.54 2.54
N VAL A 18 -2.67 -1.95 1.37
CA VAL A 18 -3.40 -1.86 0.11
C VAL A 18 -4.03 -3.22 -0.19
N CYS A 19 -5.34 -3.33 -0.03
CA CYS A 19 -6.06 -4.57 -0.33
C CYS A 19 -6.33 -4.72 -1.83
N GLU A 20 -6.80 -3.65 -2.47
CA GLU A 20 -7.17 -3.61 -3.90
C GLU A 20 -6.82 -2.24 -4.47
N SER A 21 -6.22 -2.23 -5.66
CA SER A 21 -5.82 -1.02 -6.36
C SER A 21 -5.58 -1.31 -7.84
N GLY A 22 -6.36 -0.69 -8.72
CA GLY A 22 -6.00 -0.53 -10.14
C GLY A 22 -4.89 0.51 -10.37
N ILE A 23 -4.24 0.44 -11.54
CA ILE A 23 -3.11 1.32 -11.93
C ILE A 23 -3.48 2.82 -11.89
N ARG A 24 -4.71 3.18 -12.25
CA ARG A 24 -5.19 4.59 -12.31
C ARG A 24 -5.88 5.05 -11.02
N SER A 25 -5.66 4.36 -9.90
CA SER A 25 -6.29 4.69 -8.61
C SER A 25 -5.53 5.79 -7.85
N GLY A 26 -6.23 6.50 -6.96
CA GLY A 26 -5.62 7.47 -6.03
C GLY A 26 -4.70 6.84 -4.97
N THR A 27 -4.67 5.51 -4.89
CA THR A 27 -3.90 4.73 -3.92
C THR A 27 -2.39 4.98 -4.02
N ALA A 28 -1.88 5.17 -5.25
CA ALA A 28 -0.46 5.44 -5.48
C ALA A 28 0.05 6.69 -4.73
N ASN A 29 -0.80 7.70 -4.54
CA ASN A 29 -0.45 8.89 -3.77
C ASN A 29 -0.24 8.54 -2.28
N THR A 30 -1.11 7.71 -1.69
CA THR A 30 -0.98 7.27 -0.30
C THR A 30 0.25 6.38 -0.10
N VAL A 31 0.50 5.44 -1.02
CA VAL A 31 1.70 4.59 -1.04
C VAL A 31 2.98 5.44 -1.12
N ARG A 32 2.99 6.44 -2.00
CA ARG A 32 4.12 7.38 -2.13
C ARG A 32 4.38 8.13 -0.81
N TRP A 33 3.34 8.68 -0.17
CA TRP A 33 3.50 9.35 1.12
C TRP A 33 3.91 8.40 2.24
N GLY A 34 3.38 7.18 2.27
CA GLY A 34 3.80 6.13 3.21
C GLY A 34 5.31 5.88 3.14
N ASN A 35 5.81 5.57 1.95
CA ASN A 35 7.24 5.39 1.71
C ASN A 35 8.07 6.63 2.08
N THR A 36 7.61 7.82 1.67
CA THR A 36 8.31 9.10 1.98
C THR A 36 8.41 9.33 3.49
N LEU A 37 7.36 9.01 4.25
CA LEU A 37 7.28 9.19 5.70
C LEU A 37 7.83 7.98 6.48
N ARG A 38 8.49 7.04 5.79
CA ARG A 38 8.98 5.76 6.32
C ARG A 38 7.94 4.98 7.13
N ARG A 39 6.70 5.02 6.67
CA ARG A 39 5.63 4.17 7.19
C ARG A 39 5.66 2.85 6.42
N PRO A 40 5.60 1.69 7.10
CA PRO A 40 5.51 0.41 6.41
C PRO A 40 4.33 0.40 5.46
N VAL A 41 4.58 0.06 4.19
CA VAL A 41 3.54 -0.13 3.18
C VAL A 41 3.49 -1.60 2.83
N MET A 42 2.28 -2.15 2.82
CA MET A 42 2.00 -3.54 2.55
C MET A 42 0.91 -3.64 1.49
N ALA A 43 0.91 -4.71 0.72
CA ALA A 43 -0.10 -4.97 -0.29
C ALA A 43 -0.53 -6.44 -0.26
N VAL A 44 -1.84 -6.64 -0.39
CA VAL A 44 -2.44 -7.96 -0.54
C VAL A 44 -2.41 -8.34 -2.02
N PRO A 45 -1.88 -9.52 -2.39
CA PRO A 45 -1.94 -9.97 -3.77
C PRO A 45 -3.38 -10.37 -4.12
N GLY A 46 -3.75 -10.18 -5.38
CA GLY A 46 -5.01 -10.68 -5.94
C GLY A 46 -4.82 -11.37 -7.30
N PRO A 47 -5.92 -11.76 -7.97
CA PRO A 47 -5.89 -12.44 -9.27
C PRO A 47 -5.10 -11.65 -10.32
N VAL A 48 -4.26 -12.34 -11.10
CA VAL A 48 -3.36 -11.70 -12.09
C VAL A 48 -4.10 -11.09 -13.29
N ASP A 49 -5.32 -11.54 -13.55
CA ASP A 49 -6.24 -11.05 -14.59
C ASP A 49 -7.15 -9.92 -14.09
N SER A 50 -7.20 -9.67 -12.77
CA SER A 50 -8.00 -8.60 -12.20
C SER A 50 -7.35 -7.24 -12.39
N ALA A 51 -8.07 -6.30 -13.01
CA ALA A 51 -7.63 -4.92 -13.16
C ALA A 51 -7.36 -4.24 -11.79
N GLU A 52 -8.12 -4.60 -10.76
CA GLU A 52 -8.01 -4.07 -9.40
C GLU A 52 -6.86 -4.68 -8.59
N SER A 53 -6.16 -5.68 -9.10
CA SER A 53 -4.95 -6.22 -8.45
C SER A 53 -3.66 -5.67 -9.06
N ARG A 54 -3.73 -5.05 -10.24
CA ARG A 54 -2.55 -4.61 -11.00
C ARG A 54 -1.69 -3.58 -10.25
N GLY A 55 -2.32 -2.67 -9.51
CA GLY A 55 -1.62 -1.70 -8.66
C GLY A 55 -0.93 -2.35 -7.48
N CYS A 56 -1.60 -3.26 -6.77
CA CYS A 56 -0.97 -4.06 -5.71
C CYS A 56 0.27 -4.80 -6.22
N HIS A 57 0.15 -5.48 -7.38
CA HIS A 57 1.27 -6.20 -7.98
C HIS A 57 2.41 -5.26 -8.38
N GLU A 58 2.12 -4.07 -8.91
CA GLU A 58 3.14 -3.07 -9.25
C GLU A 58 3.87 -2.56 -8.00
N PHE A 59 3.15 -2.25 -6.92
CA PHE A 59 3.77 -1.81 -5.67
C PHE A 59 4.67 -2.90 -5.07
N ILE A 60 4.24 -4.17 -5.14
CA ILE A 60 5.06 -5.31 -4.72
C ILE A 60 6.30 -5.45 -5.60
N ARG A 61 6.12 -5.45 -6.93
CA ARG A 61 7.20 -5.61 -7.92
C ARG A 61 8.29 -4.55 -7.79
N THR A 62 7.89 -3.31 -7.49
CA THR A 62 8.79 -2.16 -7.37
C THR A 62 9.36 -1.98 -5.97
N GLY A 63 9.00 -2.85 -5.02
CA GLY A 63 9.43 -2.75 -3.62
C GLY A 63 8.79 -1.58 -2.85
N GLN A 64 7.76 -0.94 -3.41
CA GLN A 64 7.00 0.13 -2.74
C GLN A 64 6.02 -0.40 -1.70
N ALA A 65 5.72 -1.70 -1.72
CA ALA A 65 4.93 -2.39 -0.72
C ALA A 65 5.46 -3.80 -0.48
N GLN A 66 5.48 -4.24 0.78
CA GLN A 66 5.74 -5.63 1.13
C GLN A 66 4.50 -6.48 0.85
N LEU A 67 4.66 -7.64 0.20
CA LEU A 67 3.57 -8.60 0.05
C LEU A 67 3.16 -9.15 1.41
N ILE A 68 1.85 -9.14 1.67
CA ILE A 68 1.23 -9.79 2.83
C ILE A 68 0.04 -10.65 2.38
N THR A 69 -0.27 -11.68 3.15
CA THR A 69 -1.39 -12.59 2.89
C THR A 69 -2.29 -12.78 4.10
N THR A 70 -1.82 -12.37 5.28
CA THR A 70 -2.56 -12.51 6.54
C THR A 70 -2.47 -11.25 7.40
N ALA A 71 -3.39 -11.12 8.36
CA ALA A 71 -3.29 -10.08 9.39
C ALA A 71 -2.06 -10.28 10.29
N ARG A 72 -1.54 -11.51 10.40
CA ARG A 72 -0.32 -11.78 11.16
C ARG A 72 0.90 -11.14 10.50
N ASP A 73 0.99 -11.21 9.17
CA ASP A 73 2.06 -10.54 8.41
C ASP A 73 2.08 -9.03 8.68
N VAL A 74 0.89 -8.40 8.83
CA VAL A 74 0.79 -6.98 9.21
C VAL A 74 1.38 -6.74 10.59
N GLN A 75 1.01 -7.56 11.58
CA GLN A 75 1.55 -7.45 12.94
C GLN A 75 3.07 -7.61 12.94
N ASP A 76 3.59 -8.58 12.19
CA ASP A 76 5.02 -8.85 12.10
C ASP A 76 5.79 -7.71 11.42
N VAL A 77 5.18 -7.03 10.44
CA VAL A 77 5.77 -5.84 9.81
C VAL A 77 5.77 -4.65 10.75
N LEU A 78 4.68 -4.42 11.50
CA LEU A 78 4.56 -3.29 12.42
C LEU A 78 5.42 -3.44 13.68
N ALA A 79 5.85 -4.66 14.00
CA ALA A 79 6.72 -4.95 15.15
C ALA A 79 8.23 -4.80 14.86
N ARG A 80 8.63 -4.52 13.62
CA ARG A 80 10.02 -4.27 13.20
C ARG A 80 10.41 -2.82 13.43
#